data_AF-A0A662I1E6-F1
#
_entry.id   AF-A0A662I1E6-F1
#
_cell.length_a   1.000
_cell.length_b   1.000
_cell.length_c   1.000
_cell.angle_alpha   90.00
_cell.angle_beta   90.00
_cell.angle_gamma   90.00
#
_symmetry.space_group_name_H-M   'P 1'
#
loop_
_entity.id
_entity.type
_entity.pdbx_description
1 polymer ?
#
loop_
_entity_poly.entity_id
_entity_poly.type
_entity_poly.pdbx_seq_one_letter_code
_entity_poly.pdbx_strand_id
1 'polypeptide(L)'
;MILSIIYTWALMILFCVGFSIGYYSYRSIKRKFDEEYGKKGLLFKRVIHGIVYILLLSLVHEAVVVRLGENPLSKEVEALILLFLFFIGAPIFIDITLSLYKLAKKH
;
A
#
# COMPACT_ATOMS: atom_id res chain seq x y z
N MET A 1 -29.17 16.46 -4.53
CA MET A 1 -29.17 15.86 -3.18
C MET A 1 -29.18 14.33 -3.21
N ILE A 2 -30.10 13.68 -3.93
CA ILE A 2 -30.09 12.20 -4.05
C ILE A 2 -28.85 11.71 -4.82
N LEU A 3 -28.50 12.37 -5.93
CA LEU A 3 -27.31 12.02 -6.73
C LEU A 3 -26.01 12.11 -5.92
N SER A 4 -25.87 13.11 -5.04
CA SER A 4 -24.70 13.28 -4.18
C SER A 4 -24.61 12.20 -3.09
N ILE A 5 -25.76 11.73 -2.58
CA ILE A 5 -25.81 10.60 -1.62
C ILE A 5 -25.36 9.31 -2.31
N ILE A 6 -25.88 9.02 -3.51
CA ILE A 6 -25.51 7.82 -4.28
C ILE A 6 -24.02 7.83 -4.62
N TYR A 7 -23.49 8.98 -5.06
CA TYR A 7 -22.07 9.14 -5.37
C TYR A 7 -21.17 8.92 -4.14
N THR A 8 -21.53 9.52 -3.00
CA THR A 8 -20.79 9.34 -1.74
C THR A 8 -20.84 7.89 -1.25
N TRP A 9 -21.99 7.24 -1.40
CA TRP A 9 -22.16 5.82 -1.04
C TRP A 9 -21.29 4.90 -1.92
N ALA A 10 -21.26 5.12 -3.23
CA ALA A 10 -20.42 4.37 -4.15
C ALA A 10 -18.92 4.55 -3.82
N LEU A 11 -18.48 5.77 -3.53
CA LEU A 11 -17.11 6.05 -3.07
C LEU A 11 -16.78 5.32 -1.77
N MET A 12 -17.72 5.28 -0.82
CA MET A 12 -17.51 4.59 0.45
C MET A 12 -17.39 3.08 0.27
N ILE A 13 -18.16 2.48 -0.64
CA ILE A 13 -18.00 1.06 -1.01
C ILE A 13 -16.62 0.81 -1.61
N LEU A 14 -16.20 1.64 -2.57
CA LEU A 14 -14.88 1.52 -3.20
C LEU A 14 -13.75 1.62 -2.16
N PHE A 15 -13.89 2.56 -1.21
CA PHE A 15 -12.95 2.70 -0.11
C PHE A 15 -12.90 1.45 0.78
N CYS A 16 -14.06 0.90 1.18
CA CYS A 16 -14.13 -0.30 1.99
C CYS A 16 -13.53 -1.54 1.30
N VAL A 17 -13.80 -1.70 -0.01
CA VAL A 17 -13.24 -2.78 -0.82
C VAL A 17 -11.73 -2.61 -0.96
N GLY A 18 -11.26 -1.41 -1.31
CA GLY A 18 -9.84 -1.08 -1.41
C GLY A 18 -9.10 -1.33 -0.10
N PHE A 19 -9.65 -0.87 1.02
CA PHE A 19 -9.12 -1.12 2.36
C PHE A 19 -9.03 -2.61 2.67
N SER A 20 -10.09 -3.37 2.37
CA SER A 20 -10.11 -4.82 2.62
C SER A 20 -9.03 -5.53 1.82
N ILE A 21 -8.91 -5.23 0.51
CA ILE A 21 -7.88 -5.83 -0.34
C ILE A 21 -6.48 -5.45 0.15
N GLY A 22 -6.25 -4.18 0.49
CA GLY A 22 -4.98 -3.72 1.04
C GLY A 22 -4.63 -4.42 2.35
N TYR A 23 -5.59 -4.53 3.27
CA TYR A 23 -5.43 -5.21 4.55
C TYR A 23 -5.06 -6.69 4.38
N TYR A 24 -5.80 -7.43 3.54
CA TYR A 24 -5.50 -8.85 3.30
C TYR A 24 -4.18 -9.06 2.55
N SER A 25 -3.87 -8.19 1.58
CA SER A 25 -2.58 -8.20 0.88
C SER A 25 -1.44 -7.97 1.85
N TYR A 26 -1.53 -6.95 2.70
CA TYR A 26 -0.57 -6.69 3.76
C TYR A 26 -0.45 -7.86 4.71
N ARG A 27 -1.55 -8.42 5.21
CA ARG A 27 -1.51 -9.56 6.15
C ARG A 27 -0.80 -10.77 5.54
N SER A 28 -1.05 -11.04 4.26
CA SER A 28 -0.38 -12.11 3.52
C SER A 28 1.13 -11.87 3.40
N ILE A 29 1.52 -10.65 3.00
CA ILE A 29 2.92 -10.22 2.89
C ILE A 29 3.59 -10.31 4.25
N LYS A 30 3.01 -9.67 5.28
CA LYS A 30 3.52 -9.64 6.65
C LYS A 30 3.75 -11.04 7.20
N ARG A 31 2.80 -11.96 7.00
CA ARG A 31 2.95 -13.35 7.46
C ARG A 31 4.21 -13.98 6.87
N LYS A 32 4.43 -13.87 5.55
CA LYS A 32 5.65 -14.37 4.91
C LYS A 32 6.91 -13.68 5.44
N PHE A 33 6.84 -12.37 5.66
CA PHE A 33 7.95 -11.62 6.23
C PHE A 33 8.28 -12.03 7.67
N ASP A 34 7.27 -12.31 8.50
CA ASP A 34 7.45 -12.78 9.86
C ASP A 34 8.00 -14.23 9.87
N GLU A 35 7.57 -15.08 8.94
CA GLU A 35 8.11 -16.43 8.75
C GLU A 35 9.60 -16.41 8.36
N GLU A 36 9.96 -15.59 7.37
CA GLU A 36 11.34 -15.50 6.85
C GLU A 36 12.28 -14.71 7.76
N TYR A 37 11.80 -13.59 8.31
CA TYR A 37 12.62 -12.59 9.01
C TYR A 37 12.32 -12.46 10.51
N GLY A 38 11.44 -13.29 11.08
CA GLY A 38 11.07 -13.26 12.51
C GLY A 38 12.21 -13.64 13.46
N LYS A 39 13.28 -14.27 12.95
CA LYS A 39 14.47 -14.63 13.75
C LYS A 39 15.30 -13.38 14.10
N LYS A 40 15.81 -13.31 15.33
CA LYS A 40 16.69 -12.23 15.80
C LYS A 40 17.89 -12.09 14.84
N GLY A 41 18.05 -10.92 14.23
CA GLY A 41 19.15 -10.61 13.30
C GLY A 41 18.72 -10.33 11.86
N LEU A 42 17.49 -10.65 11.48
CA LEU A 42 17.00 -10.45 10.11
C LEU A 42 16.13 -9.19 9.93
N LEU A 43 15.94 -8.40 10.98
CA LEU A 43 15.15 -7.16 10.96
C LEU A 43 15.67 -6.13 9.95
N PHE A 44 16.99 -6.05 9.74
CA PHE A 44 17.57 -5.16 8.73
C PHE A 44 17.20 -5.61 7.30
N LYS A 45 17.24 -6.92 7.02
CA LYS A 45 16.81 -7.47 5.72
C LYS A 45 15.32 -7.25 5.47
N ARG A 46 14.50 -7.31 6.52
CA ARG A 46 13.06 -6.96 6.49
C ARG A 46 12.83 -5.50 6.08
N VAL A 47 13.58 -4.56 6.66
CA VAL A 47 13.51 -3.14 6.28
C VAL A 47 13.87 -2.94 4.81
N ILE A 48 14.98 -3.54 4.34
CA ILE A 48 15.39 -3.46 2.94
C ILE A 48 14.29 -3.98 2.01
N HIS A 49 13.75 -5.16 2.30
CA HIS A 49 12.67 -5.71 1.48
C HIS A 49 11.41 -4.83 1.49
N GLY A 50 11.03 -4.28 2.65
CA GLY A 50 9.92 -3.34 2.72
C GLY A 50 10.14 -2.11 1.83
N ILE A 51 11.35 -1.55 1.82
CA ILE A 51 11.71 -0.42 0.94
C ILE A 51 11.58 -0.83 -0.54
N VAL A 52 12.06 -2.01 -0.92
CA VAL A 52 11.92 -2.52 -2.30
C VAL A 52 10.44 -2.63 -2.69
N TYR A 53 9.57 -3.07 -1.79
CA TYR A 53 8.12 -3.08 -2.06
C TYR A 53 7.54 -1.69 -2.27
N ILE A 54 7.93 -0.69 -1.47
CA ILE A 54 7.49 0.70 -1.68
C ILE A 54 7.93 1.21 -3.04
N LEU A 55 9.20 0.96 -3.43
CA LEU A 55 9.70 1.33 -4.75
C LEU A 55 8.93 0.64 -5.88
N LEU A 56 8.60 -0.65 -5.73
CA LEU A 56 7.77 -1.37 -6.70
C LEU A 56 6.36 -0.76 -6.82
N LEU A 57 5.73 -0.37 -5.72
CA LEU A 57 4.42 0.31 -5.75
C LEU A 57 4.51 1.66 -6.46
N SER A 58 5.57 2.43 -6.23
CA SER A 58 5.83 3.68 -6.96
C SER A 58 6.02 3.44 -8.46
N LEU A 59 6.77 2.40 -8.85
CA LEU A 59 6.95 2.04 -10.26
C LEU A 59 5.63 1.61 -10.92
N VAL A 60 4.74 0.93 -10.18
CA VAL A 60 3.41 0.59 -10.70
C VAL A 60 2.59 1.86 -10.95
N HIS A 61 2.64 2.84 -10.04
CA HIS A 61 1.97 4.13 -10.25
C HIS A 61 2.52 4.85 -11.49
N GLU A 62 3.85 4.96 -11.63
CA GLU A 62 4.48 5.57 -12.80
C GLU A 62 4.08 4.87 -14.11
N ALA A 63 4.07 3.53 -14.13
CA ALA A 63 3.67 2.77 -15.31
C ALA A 63 2.21 3.05 -15.71
N VAL A 64 1.34 3.26 -14.72
CA VAL A 64 -0.06 3.62 -14.92
C VAL A 64 -0.19 5.03 -15.48
N VAL A 65 0.53 5.99 -14.89
CA VAL A 65 0.54 7.40 -15.34
C VAL A 65 0.97 7.50 -16.80
N VAL A 66 2.09 6.85 -17.15
CA VAL A 66 2.62 6.83 -18.52
C VAL A 66 1.62 6.21 -19.50
N ARG A 67 0.84 5.21 -19.08
CA ARG A 67 -0.08 4.49 -19.96
C ARG A 67 -1.41 5.21 -20.18
N LEU A 68 -1.91 5.94 -19.18
CA LEU A 68 -3.26 6.51 -19.23
C LEU A 68 -3.35 7.87 -19.96
N GLY A 69 -2.26 8.61 -20.10
CA GLY A 69 -2.24 9.92 -20.78
C GLY A 69 -3.02 11.03 -20.04
N GLU A 70 -3.19 12.20 -20.65
CA GLU A 70 -3.70 13.43 -19.99
C GLU A 70 -5.20 13.73 -20.17
N ASN A 71 -6.06 12.72 -20.25
CA ASN A 71 -7.51 12.93 -20.39
C ASN A 71 -8.23 13.10 -19.01
N PRO A 72 -9.42 13.71 -18.94
CA PRO A 72 -10.14 13.85 -17.67
C PRO A 72 -10.47 12.49 -17.01
N LEU A 73 -10.84 11.50 -17.83
CA LEU A 73 -11.13 10.13 -17.40
C LEU A 73 -9.89 9.39 -16.88
N SER A 74 -8.68 9.73 -17.36
CA SER A 74 -7.45 9.10 -16.85
C SER A 74 -7.14 9.56 -15.44
N LYS A 75 -7.43 10.82 -15.09
CA LYS A 75 -7.20 11.35 -13.72
C LYS A 75 -8.03 10.63 -12.66
N GLU A 76 -9.28 10.30 -12.97
CA GLU A 76 -10.14 9.56 -12.04
C GLU A 76 -9.65 8.11 -11.84
N VAL A 77 -9.25 7.46 -12.94
CA VAL A 77 -8.68 6.10 -12.89
C VAL A 77 -7.34 6.08 -12.13
N GLU A 78 -6.49 7.08 -12.36
CA GLU A 78 -5.23 7.25 -11.64
C GLU A 78 -5.47 7.42 -10.14
N ALA A 79 -6.44 8.26 -9.74
CA ALA A 79 -6.78 8.47 -8.34
C ALA A 79 -7.25 7.16 -7.65
N LEU A 80 -8.04 6.34 -8.35
CA LEU A 80 -8.46 5.03 -7.86
C LEU A 80 -7.28 4.06 -7.69
N ILE A 81 -6.35 4.06 -8.65
CA ILE A 81 -5.15 3.22 -8.57
C ILE A 81 -4.24 3.70 -7.43
N LEU A 82 -4.05 5.00 -7.28
CA LEU A 82 -3.24 5.56 -6.21
C LEU A 82 -3.84 5.25 -4.83
N LEU A 83 -5.17 5.31 -4.70
CA LEU A 83 -5.87 4.89 -3.49
C LEU A 83 -5.64 3.39 -3.20
N PHE A 84 -5.70 2.54 -4.22
CA PHE A 84 -5.42 1.11 -4.10
C PHE A 84 -3.97 0.85 -3.66
N LEU A 85 -3.00 1.50 -4.31
CA LEU A 85 -1.59 1.40 -3.96
C LEU A 85 -1.31 1.92 -2.55
N PHE A 86 -1.98 3.00 -2.13
CA PHE A 86 -1.90 3.54 -0.78
C PHE A 86 -2.34 2.50 0.27
N PHE A 87 -3.45 1.79 0.04
CA PHE A 87 -3.90 0.75 0.97
C PHE A 87 -2.94 -0.43 1.11
N ILE A 88 -2.07 -0.67 0.13
CA ILE A 88 -1.01 -1.68 0.22
C ILE A 88 0.25 -1.08 0.85
N GLY A 89 0.64 0.12 0.41
CA GLY A 89 1.88 0.79 0.81
C GLY A 89 1.88 1.27 2.26
N ALA A 90 0.76 1.81 2.75
CA ALA A 90 0.70 2.34 4.12
C ALA A 90 0.98 1.27 5.19
N PRO A 91 0.40 0.06 5.14
CA PRO A 91 0.78 -1.02 6.06
C PRO A 91 2.25 -1.46 5.97
N ILE A 92 2.82 -1.53 4.76
CA ILE A 92 4.25 -1.85 4.56
C ILE A 92 5.12 -0.77 5.20
N PHE A 93 4.77 0.50 5.02
CA PHE A 93 5.46 1.63 5.62
C PHE A 93 5.43 1.57 7.16
N ILE A 94 4.28 1.23 7.75
CA ILE A 94 4.16 1.00 9.20
C ILE A 94 5.09 -0.13 9.64
N ASP A 95 5.14 -1.23 8.89
CA ASP A 95 5.99 -2.39 9.22
C ASP A 95 7.49 -2.05 9.19
N ILE A 96 7.93 -1.27 8.19
CA ILE A 96 9.29 -0.72 8.10
C ILE A 96 9.59 0.14 9.32
N THR A 97 8.71 1.09 9.64
CA THR A 97 8.89 2.04 10.75
C THR A 97 9.00 1.30 12.09
N LEU A 98 8.13 0.32 12.33
CA LEU A 98 8.19 -0.51 13.53
C LEU A 98 9.46 -1.36 13.59
N SER A 99 9.94 -1.86 12.45
CA SER A 99 11.18 -2.63 12.37
C SER A 99 12.41 -1.77 12.66
N LEU A 100 12.45 -0.55 12.12
CA LEU A 100 13.49 0.45 12.42
C LEU A 100 13.48 0.86 13.89
N TYR A 101 12.31 1.13 14.47
CA TYR A 101 12.18 1.44 15.90
C TYR A 101 12.74 0.32 16.78
N LYS A 102 12.43 -0.95 16.45
CA LYS A 102 12.97 -2.12 17.17
C LYS A 102 14.48 -2.25 17.03
N LEU A 103 15.04 -1.91 15.86
CA LEU A 103 16.49 -1.89 15.64
C LEU A 103 17.17 -0.79 16.48
N ALA A 104 16.60 0.41 16.47
CA ALA A 104 17.11 1.57 17.20
C ALA A 104 17.07 1.36 18.72
N LYS A 105 16.03 0.74 19.27
CA LYS A 105 15.91 0.44 20.71
C LYS A 105 16.82 -0.70 21.18
N LYS A 106 17.30 -1.55 20.27
CA LYS A 106 18.18 -2.68 20.60
C LYS A 106 19.65 -2.26 20.67
N HIS A 107 19.99 -1.11 20.11
CA HIS A 107 21.24 -0.38 20.32
C HIS A 107 21.05 0.69 21.40
#